data_AF-B8ZXH4-F1
#
_entry.id   AF-B8ZXH4-F1
#
_cell.length_a   1.000
_cell.length_b   1.000
_cell.length_c   1.000
_cell.angle_alpha   90.00
_cell.angle_beta   90.00
_cell.angle_gamma   90.00
#
_symmetry.space_group_name_H-M   'P 1'
#
loop_
_entity.id
_entity.type
_entity.pdbx_description
1 polymer ?
#
loop_
_entity_poly.entity_id
_entity_poly.type
_entity_poly.pdbx_seq_one_letter_code
_entity_poly.pdbx_strand_id
1 'polypeptide(L)'
;MGLVALVGSFVLLLLLIFRASTWACLFCFTTHEERLSLCRMFVGSEDSKIRKCRDALTDAFEGFSDMEINYDERSHLHDEFTQMTVFLQEVAAVQGSFWKAFTSAAAKLKRTIEHLKKAQDCIPPCGVQEAARRFHCWGCFSTICDLPLDCPVQDMLVNRGDQALFSCIVAFQLPESEVTYSWKYAGGGPDSGRFLLP
;
A
#
# COMPACT_ATOMS: atom_id res chain seq x y z
N MET A 1 17.67 31.63 28.13
CA MET A 1 16.93 32.01 26.89
C MET A 1 17.49 31.38 25.61
N GLY A 2 18.79 31.04 25.51
CA GLY A 2 19.38 30.48 24.27
C GLY A 2 19.16 28.99 23.97
N LEU A 3 18.73 28.19 24.95
CA LEU A 3 18.51 26.74 24.77
C LEU A 3 17.20 26.39 24.04
N VAL A 4 16.18 27.24 24.11
CA VAL A 4 14.87 26.97 23.49
C VAL A 4 14.91 27.18 21.96
N ALA A 5 15.75 28.12 21.49
CA ALA A 5 15.88 28.42 20.06
C ALA A 5 16.61 27.32 19.27
N LEU A 6 17.58 26.65 19.88
CA LEU A 6 18.31 25.56 19.25
C LEU A 6 17.43 24.32 19.05
N VAL A 7 16.63 23.96 20.06
CA VAL A 7 15.74 22.79 19.98
C VAL A 7 14.63 23.00 18.93
N GLY A 8 14.06 24.21 18.85
CA GLY A 8 13.07 24.54 17.82
C GLY A 8 13.62 24.44 16.40
N SER A 9 14.89 24.85 16.19
CA SER A 9 15.55 24.80 14.88
C SER A 9 15.85 23.36 14.44
N PHE A 10 16.32 22.50 15.35
CA PHE A 10 16.53 21.08 15.04
C PHE A 10 15.23 20.31 14.78
N VAL A 11 14.14 20.62 15.50
CA VAL A 11 12.82 20.00 15.27
C VAL A 11 12.23 20.43 13.93
N LEU A 12 12.34 21.70 13.55
CA LEU A 12 11.95 22.19 12.22
C LEU A 12 12.80 21.55 11.12
N LEU A 13 14.11 21.40 11.32
CA LEU A 13 15.00 20.76 10.36
C LEU A 13 14.68 19.27 10.18
N LEU A 14 14.38 18.54 11.27
CA LEU A 14 13.95 17.14 11.21
C LEU A 14 12.59 17.00 10.51
N LEU A 15 11.62 17.87 10.78
CA LEU A 15 10.32 17.87 10.08
C LEU A 15 10.46 18.22 8.60
N LEU A 16 11.41 19.08 8.22
CA LEU A 16 11.71 19.40 6.81
C LEU A 16 12.43 18.26 6.10
N ILE A 17 13.32 17.52 6.77
CA ILE A 17 14.00 16.35 6.21
C ILE A 17 13.01 15.20 5.99
N PHE A 18 12.00 15.04 6.86
CA PHE A 18 10.93 14.04 6.67
C PHE A 18 9.83 14.46 5.68
N ARG A 19 9.62 15.76 5.45
CA ARG A 19 8.65 16.27 4.45
C ARG A 19 9.23 16.46 3.05
N ALA A 20 10.55 16.44 2.87
CA ALA A 20 11.20 16.68 1.58
C ALA A 20 11.15 15.49 0.62
N SER A 21 10.47 14.42 0.99
CA SER A 21 10.38 13.22 0.17
C SER A 21 8.92 12.87 -0.04
N THR A 22 8.26 13.68 -0.84
CA THR A 22 6.95 13.38 -1.42
C THR A 22 7.16 12.33 -2.53
N TRP A 23 7.32 11.07 -2.15
CA TRP A 23 7.46 9.96 -3.10
C TRP A 23 6.09 9.66 -3.69
N ALA A 24 5.87 10.03 -4.96
CA ALA A 24 4.70 9.56 -5.69
C ALA A 24 4.72 8.03 -5.86
N CYS A 25 3.57 7.40 -6.05
CA CYS A 25 3.47 5.94 -6.26
C CYS A 25 4.40 5.42 -7.36
N LEU A 26 4.69 6.23 -8.39
CA LEU A 26 5.67 5.92 -9.45
C LEU A 26 7.00 5.44 -8.87
N PHE A 27 7.47 6.06 -7.79
CA PHE A 27 8.77 5.78 -7.22
C PHE A 27 8.80 4.48 -6.41
N CYS A 28 7.65 3.95 -5.99
CA CYS A 28 7.56 2.62 -5.38
C CYS A 28 7.72 1.50 -6.40
N PHE A 29 7.45 1.76 -7.67
CA PHE A 29 7.43 0.75 -8.73
C PHE A 29 8.53 0.95 -9.76
N THR A 30 9.31 2.02 -9.66
CA THR A 30 10.43 2.29 -10.57
C THR A 30 11.67 2.69 -9.79
N THR A 31 12.81 2.27 -10.27
CA THR A 31 14.12 2.63 -9.75
C THR A 31 14.61 3.95 -10.34
N HIS A 32 15.63 4.54 -9.73
CA HIS A 32 16.31 5.71 -10.29
C HIS A 32 16.89 5.44 -11.68
N GLU A 33 17.51 4.26 -11.86
CA GLU A 33 18.15 3.89 -13.12
C GLU A 33 17.14 3.67 -14.26
N GLU A 34 15.98 3.08 -13.99
CA GLU A 34 14.93 2.91 -15.00
C GLU A 34 14.42 4.26 -15.51
N ARG A 35 14.11 5.21 -14.60
CA ARG A 35 13.67 6.56 -14.99
C ARG A 35 14.76 7.32 -15.75
N LEU A 36 16.01 7.16 -15.34
CA LEU A 36 17.16 7.79 -15.99
C LEU A 36 17.39 7.23 -17.40
N SER A 37 17.34 5.90 -17.54
CA SER A 37 17.43 5.20 -18.82
C SER A 37 16.34 5.66 -19.77
N LEU A 38 15.10 5.74 -19.30
CA LEU A 38 13.97 6.26 -20.07
C LEU A 38 14.22 7.68 -20.59
N CYS A 39 14.66 8.60 -19.73
CA CYS A 39 14.98 9.96 -20.16
C CYS A 39 16.09 10.00 -21.20
N ARG A 40 17.17 9.23 -21.01
CA ARG A 40 18.31 9.16 -21.95
C ARG A 40 17.90 8.71 -23.35
N MET A 41 16.92 7.80 -23.47
CA MET A 41 16.44 7.33 -24.78
C MET A 41 15.84 8.47 -25.62
N PHE A 42 15.24 9.48 -24.99
CA PHE A 42 14.58 10.57 -25.69
C PHE A 42 15.43 11.83 -25.87
N VAL A 43 16.25 12.16 -24.88
CA VAL A 43 17.00 13.43 -24.85
C VAL A 43 18.51 13.24 -25.01
N GLY A 44 18.97 12.01 -25.18
CA GLY A 44 20.37 11.64 -25.27
C GLY A 44 21.09 11.77 -23.92
N SER A 45 22.39 12.04 -23.99
CA SER A 45 23.28 12.09 -22.81
C SER A 45 23.47 13.49 -22.22
N GLU A 46 22.66 14.47 -22.61
CA GLU A 46 22.80 15.85 -22.12
C GLU A 46 22.14 16.01 -20.74
N ASP A 47 22.96 16.20 -19.70
CA ASP A 47 22.50 16.29 -18.29
C ASP A 47 21.40 17.33 -18.08
N SER A 48 21.48 18.48 -18.78
CA SER A 48 20.49 19.56 -18.67
C SER A 48 19.10 19.11 -19.10
N LYS A 49 19.01 18.31 -20.17
CA LYS A 49 17.77 17.79 -20.72
C LYS A 49 17.27 16.57 -19.94
N ILE A 50 18.19 15.71 -19.50
CA ILE A 50 17.86 14.58 -18.63
C ILE A 50 17.19 15.08 -17.34
N ARG A 51 17.74 16.14 -16.73
CA ARG A 51 17.15 16.75 -15.54
C ARG A 51 15.74 17.27 -15.81
N LYS A 52 15.52 18.01 -16.90
CA LYS A 52 14.17 18.48 -17.28
C LYS A 52 13.16 17.34 -17.47
N CYS A 53 13.60 16.22 -18.05
CA CYS A 53 12.75 15.03 -18.18
C CYS A 53 12.39 14.42 -16.82
N ARG A 54 13.36 14.33 -15.91
CA ARG A 54 13.13 13.83 -14.53
C ARG A 54 12.23 14.76 -13.71
N ASP A 55 12.41 16.07 -13.85
CA ASP A 55 11.58 17.06 -13.18
C ASP A 55 10.13 16.91 -13.67
N ALA A 56 9.91 16.76 -14.98
CA ALA A 56 8.57 16.50 -15.52
C ALA A 56 7.93 15.18 -15.06
N LEU A 57 8.73 14.11 -14.91
CA LEU A 57 8.26 12.87 -14.28
C LEU A 57 7.81 13.11 -12.83
N THR A 58 8.53 13.96 -12.10
CA THR A 58 8.20 14.29 -10.72
C THR A 58 6.92 15.13 -10.66
N ASP A 59 6.88 16.23 -11.43
CA ASP A 59 5.75 17.16 -11.49
C ASP A 59 4.44 16.47 -11.91
N ALA A 60 4.50 15.53 -12.87
CA ALA A 60 3.33 14.82 -13.35
C ALA A 60 2.66 13.93 -12.27
N PHE A 61 3.44 13.48 -11.28
CA PHE A 61 2.97 12.57 -10.24
C PHE A 61 3.04 13.15 -8.83
N GLU A 62 3.47 14.41 -8.67
CA GLU A 62 3.57 15.10 -7.38
C GLU A 62 2.25 15.07 -6.61
N GLY A 63 1.11 15.25 -7.31
CA GLY A 63 -0.23 15.19 -6.73
C GLY A 63 -0.66 13.82 -6.18
N PHE A 64 0.17 12.79 -6.34
CA PHE A 64 -0.07 11.43 -5.83
C PHE A 64 0.99 10.99 -4.80
N SER A 65 1.71 11.94 -4.21
CA SER A 65 2.73 11.67 -3.20
C SER A 65 2.17 11.11 -1.90
N ASP A 66 1.12 11.72 -1.36
CA ASP A 66 0.46 11.26 -0.12
C ASP A 66 -0.69 10.28 -0.41
N MET A 67 -0.67 9.60 -1.55
CA MET A 67 -1.75 8.72 -1.94
C MET A 67 -1.72 7.40 -1.15
N GLU A 68 -2.89 7.01 -0.67
CA GLU A 68 -3.17 5.68 -0.13
C GLU A 68 -4.06 4.90 -1.12
N ILE A 69 -3.67 3.66 -1.40
CA ILE A 69 -4.45 2.77 -2.27
C ILE A 69 -4.79 1.48 -1.54
N ASN A 70 -5.79 0.75 -2.06
CA ASN A 70 -6.00 -0.63 -1.65
C ASN A 70 -4.73 -1.45 -1.95
N TYR A 71 -4.26 -2.23 -0.97
CA TYR A 71 -3.07 -3.05 -1.14
C TYR A 71 -3.15 -4.00 -2.34
N ASP A 72 -4.33 -4.53 -2.64
CA ASP A 72 -4.52 -5.46 -3.78
C ASP A 72 -4.35 -4.76 -5.13
N GLU A 73 -4.59 -3.45 -5.22
CA GLU A 73 -4.40 -2.65 -6.43
C GLU A 73 -2.93 -2.30 -6.68
N ARG A 74 -2.03 -2.61 -5.73
CA ARG A 74 -0.58 -2.34 -5.86
C ARG A 74 0.01 -2.99 -7.11
N SER A 75 -0.30 -4.26 -7.34
CA SER A 75 0.23 -5.02 -8.49
C SER A 75 -0.31 -4.47 -9.81
N HIS A 76 -1.60 -4.13 -9.85
CA HIS A 76 -2.21 -3.50 -11.03
C HIS A 76 -1.55 -2.16 -11.35
N LEU A 77 -1.31 -1.32 -10.32
CA LEU A 77 -0.64 -0.05 -10.52
C LEU A 77 0.81 -0.21 -10.99
N HIS A 78 1.55 -1.19 -10.45
CA HIS A 78 2.89 -1.57 -10.92
C HIS A 78 2.88 -1.94 -12.41
N ASP A 79 1.90 -2.73 -12.84
CA ASP A 79 1.78 -3.16 -14.24
C ASP A 79 1.48 -1.99 -15.17
N GLU A 80 0.65 -1.03 -14.75
CA GLU A 80 0.39 0.20 -15.51
C GLU A 80 1.64 1.09 -15.65
N PHE A 81 2.47 1.19 -14.61
CA PHE A 81 3.78 1.87 -14.70
C PHE A 81 4.73 1.16 -15.66
N THR A 82 4.74 -0.17 -15.62
CA THR A 82 5.53 -1.00 -16.54
C THR A 82 5.09 -0.77 -17.99
N GLN A 83 3.78 -0.82 -18.25
CA GLN A 83 3.22 -0.55 -19.58
C GLN A 83 3.52 0.87 -20.07
N MET A 84 3.43 1.88 -19.18
CA MET A 84 3.82 3.25 -19.51
C MET A 84 5.28 3.32 -19.97
N THR A 85 6.17 2.65 -19.24
CA THR A 85 7.60 2.63 -19.57
C THR A 85 7.85 1.98 -20.93
N VAL A 86 7.24 0.82 -21.18
CA VAL A 86 7.34 0.11 -22.48
C VAL A 86 6.82 0.99 -23.61
N PHE A 87 5.63 1.59 -23.46
CA PHE A 87 5.07 2.49 -24.46
C PHE A 87 6.01 3.66 -24.80
N LEU A 88 6.62 4.27 -23.78
CA LEU A 88 7.56 5.36 -24.00
C LEU A 88 8.84 4.87 -24.69
N GLN A 89 9.35 3.69 -24.34
CA GLN A 89 10.50 3.09 -25.03
C GLN A 89 10.22 2.83 -26.53
N GLU A 90 9.02 2.33 -26.86
CA GLU A 90 8.60 2.12 -28.26
C GLU A 90 8.54 3.43 -29.05
N VAL A 91 8.00 4.49 -28.44
CA VAL A 91 7.97 5.82 -29.08
C VAL A 91 9.39 6.37 -29.27
N ALA A 92 10.29 6.17 -28.30
CA ALA A 92 11.69 6.60 -28.43
C ALA A 92 12.39 5.87 -29.59
N ALA A 93 12.14 4.57 -29.76
CA ALA A 93 12.77 3.75 -30.82
C ALA A 93 12.44 4.25 -32.23
N VAL A 94 11.27 4.86 -32.42
CA VAL A 94 10.85 5.48 -33.69
C VAL A 94 11.09 6.99 -33.75
N GLN A 95 11.90 7.52 -32.82
CA GLN A 95 12.24 8.95 -32.70
C GLN A 95 11.00 9.86 -32.57
N GLY A 96 9.97 9.36 -31.88
CA GLY A 96 8.76 10.12 -31.61
C GLY A 96 8.96 11.24 -30.58
N SER A 97 7.98 12.13 -30.48
CA SER A 97 8.02 13.24 -29.51
C SER A 97 7.79 12.74 -28.07
N PHE A 98 8.85 12.82 -27.25
CA PHE A 98 8.81 12.51 -25.82
C PHE A 98 7.64 13.21 -25.12
N TRP A 99 7.58 14.54 -25.22
CA TRP A 99 6.63 15.34 -24.44
C TRP A 99 5.18 14.98 -24.77
N LYS A 100 4.87 14.71 -26.04
CA LYS A 100 3.53 14.28 -26.45
C LYS A 100 3.18 12.90 -25.90
N ALA A 101 4.10 11.94 -26.03
CA ALA A 101 3.89 10.58 -25.53
C ALA A 101 3.79 10.55 -24.00
N PHE A 102 4.72 11.22 -23.32
CA PHE A 102 4.75 11.35 -21.86
C PHE A 102 3.47 11.96 -21.31
N THR A 103 3.01 13.09 -21.86
CA THR A 103 1.77 13.74 -21.41
C THR A 103 0.56 12.81 -21.58
N SER A 104 0.49 12.08 -22.69
CA SER A 104 -0.57 11.10 -22.93
C SER A 104 -0.53 9.93 -21.94
N ALA A 105 0.65 9.38 -21.71
CA ALA A 105 0.90 8.28 -20.77
C ALA A 105 0.56 8.68 -19.33
N ALA A 106 1.07 9.83 -18.88
CA ALA A 106 0.79 10.37 -17.55
C ALA A 106 -0.71 10.62 -17.36
N ALA A 107 -1.41 11.15 -18.38
CA ALA A 107 -2.85 11.32 -18.33
C ALA A 107 -3.63 9.99 -18.27
N LYS A 108 -3.18 8.94 -18.97
CA LYS A 108 -3.76 7.59 -18.84
C LYS A 108 -3.62 7.08 -17.41
N LEU A 109 -2.40 7.13 -16.88
CA LEU A 109 -2.10 6.59 -15.56
C LEU A 109 -2.83 7.34 -14.45
N LYS A 110 -2.94 8.68 -14.55
CA LYS A 110 -3.77 9.50 -13.66
C LYS A 110 -5.23 9.03 -13.64
N ARG A 111 -5.82 8.75 -14.81
CA ARG A 111 -7.19 8.19 -14.87
C ARG A 111 -7.26 6.81 -14.22
N THR A 112 -6.28 5.94 -14.46
CA THR A 112 -6.24 4.62 -13.80
C THR A 112 -6.23 4.77 -12.29
N ILE A 113 -5.38 5.66 -11.76
CA ILE A 113 -5.29 5.97 -10.33
C ILE A 113 -6.64 6.43 -9.76
N GLU A 114 -7.34 7.34 -10.44
CA GLU A 114 -8.66 7.85 -10.03
C GLU A 114 -9.74 6.74 -9.95
N HIS A 115 -9.55 5.62 -10.65
CA HIS A 115 -10.49 4.50 -10.73
C HIS A 115 -10.03 3.26 -9.97
N LEU A 116 -8.93 3.31 -9.23
CA LEU A 116 -8.51 2.20 -8.38
C LEU A 116 -9.59 1.89 -7.35
N LYS A 117 -9.77 0.60 -7.05
CA LYS A 117 -10.67 0.18 -5.98
C LYS A 117 -10.19 0.77 -4.66
N LYS A 118 -11.12 1.32 -3.89
CA LYS A 118 -10.84 1.81 -2.55
C LYS A 118 -10.59 0.63 -1.61
N ALA A 119 -9.70 0.84 -0.64
CA ALA A 119 -9.58 -0.10 0.49
C ALA A 119 -10.89 -0.11 1.26
N GLN A 120 -11.26 -1.27 1.81
CA GLN A 120 -12.38 -1.32 2.75
C GLN A 120 -11.99 -0.55 4.02
N ASP A 121 -12.99 0.01 4.69
CA ASP A 121 -12.77 0.61 6.00
C ASP A 121 -12.57 -0.49 7.05
N CYS A 122 -11.76 -0.18 8.07
CA CYS A 122 -11.55 -1.08 9.18
C CYS A 122 -12.86 -1.22 9.97
N ILE A 123 -13.28 -2.46 10.21
CA ILE A 123 -14.51 -2.76 10.93
C ILE A 123 -14.16 -3.08 12.39
N PRO A 124 -14.36 -2.15 13.35
CA PRO A 124 -14.09 -2.42 14.76
C PRO A 124 -15.00 -3.54 15.31
N PRO A 125 -14.64 -4.19 16.43
CA PRO A 125 -13.62 -3.76 17.40
C PRO A 125 -12.27 -4.48 17.32
N CYS A 126 -12.10 -5.48 16.44
CA CYS A 126 -11.01 -6.44 16.55
C CYS A 126 -10.66 -7.10 15.20
N GLY A 127 -9.62 -7.94 15.24
CA GLY A 127 -9.28 -8.90 14.20
C GLY A 127 -8.42 -8.33 13.07
N VAL A 128 -7.78 -9.25 12.35
CA VAL A 128 -6.95 -8.95 11.18
C VAL A 128 -7.83 -8.87 9.94
N GLN A 129 -7.77 -7.74 9.23
CA GLN A 129 -8.65 -7.45 8.10
C GLN A 129 -7.84 -7.14 6.85
N GLU A 130 -7.52 -8.18 6.08
CA GLU A 130 -6.67 -8.05 4.88
C GLU A 130 -7.32 -7.19 3.79
N ALA A 131 -8.64 -7.28 3.61
CA ALA A 131 -9.37 -6.49 2.62
C ALA A 131 -9.37 -4.97 2.91
N ALA A 132 -9.02 -4.58 4.14
CA ALA A 132 -8.87 -3.19 4.57
C ALA A 132 -7.40 -2.71 4.56
N ARG A 133 -6.46 -3.57 4.15
CA ARG A 133 -5.03 -3.24 4.06
C ARG A 133 -4.81 -2.13 3.05
N ARG A 134 -4.07 -1.11 3.48
CA ARG A 134 -3.71 0.06 2.66
C ARG A 134 -2.25 0.01 2.29
N PHE A 135 -1.92 0.49 1.09
CA PHE A 135 -0.55 0.73 0.65
C PHE A 135 -0.29 2.22 0.56
N HIS A 136 0.78 2.68 1.21
CA HIS A 136 1.18 4.07 1.35
C HIS A 136 2.28 4.38 0.35
N CYS A 137 1.99 5.26 -0.63
CA CYS A 137 2.95 5.59 -1.66
C CYS A 137 4.12 6.45 -1.17
N TRP A 138 3.89 7.30 -0.17
CA TRP A 138 4.93 8.19 0.35
C TRP A 138 6.14 7.45 0.93
N GLY A 139 5.97 6.21 1.39
CA GLY A 139 7.05 5.39 1.98
C GLY A 139 7.13 3.97 1.44
N CYS A 140 6.32 3.61 0.44
CA CYS A 140 6.27 2.29 -0.19
C CYS A 140 6.09 1.12 0.80
N PHE A 141 5.20 1.30 1.79
CA PHE A 141 4.89 0.28 2.79
C PHE A 141 3.37 0.08 2.90
N SER A 142 2.97 -1.01 3.56
CA SER A 142 1.57 -1.34 3.79
C SER A 142 1.22 -1.32 5.27
N THR A 143 -0.01 -0.92 5.59
CA THR A 143 -0.56 -1.00 6.94
C THR A 143 -1.86 -1.78 6.94
N ILE A 144 -2.05 -2.56 7.99
CA ILE A 144 -3.34 -3.20 8.29
C ILE A 144 -4.06 -2.41 9.39
N CYS A 145 -5.32 -2.76 9.67
CA CYS A 145 -6.10 -2.14 10.73
C CYS A 145 -5.41 -2.27 12.09
N ASP A 146 -5.27 -1.16 12.80
CA ASP A 146 -4.76 -1.11 14.17
C ASP A 146 -5.89 -1.44 15.16
N LEU A 147 -6.27 -2.71 15.18
CA LEU A 147 -7.30 -3.27 16.07
C LEU A 147 -6.70 -4.42 16.88
N PRO A 148 -7.17 -4.65 18.12
CA PRO A 148 -6.81 -5.83 18.90
C PRO A 148 -7.06 -7.13 18.11
N LEU A 149 -6.13 -8.09 18.21
CA LEU A 149 -6.28 -9.39 17.55
C LEU A 149 -7.45 -10.17 18.15
N ASP A 150 -7.56 -10.15 19.47
CA ASP A 150 -8.61 -10.86 20.21
C ASP A 150 -9.91 -10.08 20.16
N CYS A 151 -10.95 -10.73 19.63
CA CYS A 151 -12.30 -10.21 19.64
C CYS A 151 -12.98 -10.37 21.01
N PRO A 152 -14.00 -9.56 21.33
CA PRO A 152 -14.75 -9.68 22.57
C PRO A 152 -15.26 -11.10 22.79
N VAL A 153 -15.04 -11.61 24.01
CA VAL A 153 -15.47 -12.96 24.40
C VAL A 153 -16.98 -13.00 24.57
N GLN A 154 -17.59 -14.09 24.13
CA GLN A 154 -19.01 -14.38 24.33
C GLN A 154 -19.17 -15.56 25.28
N ASP A 155 -19.85 -15.31 26.40
CA ASP A 155 -20.27 -16.38 27.31
C ASP A 155 -21.51 -17.08 26.74
N MET A 156 -21.50 -18.41 26.73
CA MET A 156 -22.62 -19.23 26.30
C MET A 156 -23.12 -20.12 27.43
N LEU A 157 -24.42 -20.03 27.70
CA LEU A 157 -25.11 -20.90 28.65
C LEU A 157 -25.85 -21.98 27.86
N VAL A 158 -25.49 -23.23 28.10
CA VAL A 158 -26.09 -24.40 27.45
C VAL A 158 -26.62 -25.32 28.55
N ASN A 159 -27.87 -25.77 28.43
CA ASN A 159 -28.42 -26.69 29.41
C ASN A 159 -27.74 -28.05 29.28
N ARG A 160 -27.68 -28.77 30.40
CA ARG A 160 -27.17 -30.13 30.41
C ARG A 160 -28.05 -31.03 29.53
N GLY A 161 -27.42 -31.66 28.55
CA GLY A 161 -28.10 -32.54 27.58
C GLY A 161 -28.34 -31.89 26.22
N ASP A 162 -28.22 -30.56 26.12
CA ASP A 162 -28.30 -29.84 24.86
C ASP A 162 -26.93 -29.79 24.17
N GLN A 163 -26.94 -29.64 22.84
CA GLN A 163 -25.73 -29.45 22.05
C GLN A 163 -25.20 -28.02 22.19
N ALA A 164 -23.90 -27.88 22.49
CA ALA A 164 -23.21 -26.59 22.45
C ALA A 164 -22.69 -26.34 21.02
N LEU A 165 -23.11 -25.23 20.41
CA LEU A 165 -22.62 -24.80 19.10
C LEU A 165 -21.80 -23.52 19.26
N PHE A 166 -20.56 -23.55 18.79
CA PHE A 166 -19.66 -22.39 18.76
C PHE A 166 -19.58 -21.88 17.32
N SER A 167 -19.63 -20.57 17.12
CA SER A 167 -19.53 -19.96 15.80
C SER A 167 -18.64 -18.73 15.86
N CYS A 168 -17.62 -18.70 15.02
CA CYS A 168 -16.78 -17.52 14.82
C CYS A 168 -17.48 -16.60 13.81
N ILE A 169 -18.24 -15.62 14.31
CA ILE A 169 -18.99 -14.67 13.47
C ILE A 169 -18.41 -13.28 13.71
N VAL A 170 -17.89 -12.67 12.64
CA VAL A 170 -17.40 -11.29 12.62
C VAL A 170 -17.98 -10.56 11.41
N ALA A 171 -17.95 -9.23 11.45
CA ALA A 171 -18.54 -8.40 10.40
C ALA A 171 -17.62 -8.15 9.18
N PHE A 172 -16.48 -8.87 9.10
CA PHE A 172 -15.52 -8.79 8.00
C PHE A 172 -15.26 -10.18 7.42
N GLN A 173 -14.68 -10.22 6.22
CA GLN A 173 -14.43 -11.48 5.52
C GLN A 173 -13.38 -12.31 6.28
N LEU A 174 -13.75 -13.53 6.66
CA LEU A 174 -12.81 -14.55 7.15
C LEU A 174 -12.63 -15.66 6.12
N PRO A 175 -11.42 -16.23 5.98
CA PRO A 175 -11.23 -17.47 5.24
C PRO A 175 -11.82 -18.65 6.04
N GLU A 176 -13.04 -19.08 5.69
CA GLU A 176 -13.76 -20.14 6.42
C GLU A 176 -12.96 -21.45 6.52
N SER A 177 -12.13 -21.76 5.50
CA SER A 177 -11.25 -22.92 5.48
C SER A 177 -10.16 -22.92 6.56
N GLU A 178 -9.89 -21.76 7.18
CA GLU A 178 -8.83 -21.59 8.19
C GLU A 178 -9.38 -21.39 9.60
N VAL A 179 -10.71 -21.35 9.76
CA VAL A 179 -11.34 -21.21 11.09
C VAL A 179 -11.13 -22.50 11.88
N THR A 180 -10.41 -22.38 13.00
CA THR A 180 -10.10 -23.51 13.89
C THR A 180 -10.67 -23.26 15.28
N TYR A 181 -11.35 -24.27 15.82
CA TYR A 181 -11.83 -24.27 17.20
C TYR A 181 -10.86 -25.05 18.09
N SER A 182 -10.45 -24.44 19.20
CA SER A 182 -9.55 -25.07 20.18
C SER A 182 -10.08 -24.91 21.60
N TRP A 183 -9.71 -25.85 22.47
CA TRP A 183 -10.10 -25.84 23.87
C TRP A 183 -8.92 -25.38 24.72
N LYS A 184 -9.15 -24.39 25.58
CA LYS A 184 -8.17 -23.92 26.55
C LYS A 184 -8.56 -24.43 27.94
N TYR A 185 -7.77 -25.34 28.47
CA TYR A 185 -7.93 -25.82 29.85
C TYR A 185 -7.28 -24.84 30.83
N ALA A 186 -7.75 -24.84 32.08
CA ALA A 186 -7.26 -23.95 33.15
C ALA A 186 -5.74 -24.05 33.42
N GLY A 187 -5.05 -25.07 32.88
CA GLY A 187 -3.59 -25.26 32.97
C GLY A 187 -2.76 -24.72 31.79
N GLY A 188 -3.38 -24.13 30.75
CA GLY A 188 -2.67 -23.33 29.73
C GLY A 188 -2.01 -24.08 28.55
N GLY A 189 -2.16 -25.39 28.41
CA GLY A 189 -1.62 -26.14 27.26
C GLY A 189 -2.60 -26.23 26.09
N PRO A 190 -2.22 -25.90 24.84
CA PRO A 190 -3.04 -26.15 23.65
C PRO A 190 -3.03 -27.64 23.30
N ASP A 191 -4.21 -28.21 23.12
CA ASP A 191 -4.38 -29.63 22.75
C ASP A 191 -4.59 -29.72 21.23
N SER A 192 -3.55 -30.09 20.48
CA SER A 192 -3.65 -30.40 19.04
C SER A 192 -4.20 -31.83 18.85
N GLY A 193 -5.35 -32.11 19.46
CA GLY A 193 -5.97 -33.43 19.50
C GLY A 193 -7.19 -33.51 18.59
N ARG A 194 -7.12 -34.34 17.55
CA ARG A 194 -8.27 -34.71 16.70
C ARG A 194 -9.26 -35.52 17.54
N PHE A 195 -10.28 -34.87 18.10
CA PHE A 195 -11.37 -35.57 18.76
C PHE A 195 -12.35 -36.10 17.71
N LEU A 196 -12.46 -37.43 17.65
CA LEU A 196 -13.60 -38.10 17.02
C LEU A 196 -14.82 -37.79 17.88
N LEU A 197 -15.77 -37.01 17.35
CA LEU A 197 -17.13 -37.02 17.85
C LEU A 197 -17.77 -38.37 17.45
N PRO A 198 -18.58 -39.01 18.32
CA PRO A 198 -19.43 -40.13 17.93
C PRO A 198 -20.48 -39.70 16.91
#